data_AF-A0A6A4IF14-F1
#
_entry.id   AF-A0A6A4IF14-F1
#
_cell.length_a   1.000
_cell.length_b   1.000
_cell.length_c   1.000
_cell.angle_alpha   90.00
_cell.angle_beta   90.00
_cell.angle_gamma   90.00
#
_symmetry.space_group_name_H-M   'P 1'
#
loop_
_entity.id
_entity.type
_entity.pdbx_description
1 polymer ?
#
loop_
_entity_poly.entity_id
_entity_poly.type
_entity_poly.pdbx_seq_one_letter_code
_entity_poly.pdbx_strand_id
1 'polypeptide(L)'
;RQISETEARVENLEAQISELMHQKDAKLVELASFRNILSPVRRIPVEILSEIFELACLPKDGIFHAGHAIVLYTHTLSSVCAAWRKVVLATPRLW
;
A
#
# COMPACT_ATOMS: atom_id res chain seq x y z
N ARG A 1 -49.18 -21.36 9.28
CA ARG A 1 -49.23 -20.05 8.59
C ARG A 1 -48.23 -19.07 9.21
N GLN A 2 -48.33 -18.75 10.51
CA GLN A 2 -47.38 -17.87 11.21
C GLN A 2 -45.92 -18.38 11.25
N ILE A 3 -45.70 -19.70 11.34
CA ILE A 3 -44.35 -20.29 11.30
C ILE A 3 -43.67 -20.00 9.96
N SER A 4 -44.36 -20.28 8.84
CA SER A 4 -43.88 -20.00 7.49
C SER A 4 -43.63 -18.51 7.22
N GLU A 5 -44.45 -17.61 7.76
CA GLU A 5 -44.19 -16.16 7.68
C GLU A 5 -42.94 -15.74 8.46
N THR A 6 -42.68 -16.40 9.60
CA THR A 6 -41.50 -16.13 10.42
C THR A 6 -40.24 -16.66 9.76
N GLU A 7 -40.29 -17.86 9.18
CA GLU A 7 -39.20 -18.46 8.41
C GLU A 7 -38.81 -17.59 7.20
N ALA A 8 -39.80 -17.15 6.41
CA ALA A 8 -39.55 -16.23 5.29
C ALA A 8 -38.93 -14.90 5.73
N ARG A 9 -39.28 -14.42 6.93
CA ARG A 9 -38.71 -13.20 7.51
C ARG A 9 -37.27 -13.41 7.98
N VAL A 10 -36.93 -14.59 8.51
CA VAL A 10 -35.55 -14.97 8.85
C VAL A 10 -34.69 -15.01 7.59
N GLU A 11 -35.14 -15.73 6.55
CA GLU A 11 -34.41 -15.81 5.27
C GLU A 11 -34.15 -14.43 4.66
N ASN A 12 -35.15 -13.55 4.69
CA ASN A 12 -35.00 -12.18 4.21
C ASN A 12 -34.01 -11.34 5.04
N LEU A 13 -33.95 -11.54 6.35
CA LEU A 13 -32.98 -10.85 7.22
C LEU A 13 -31.57 -11.38 6.99
N GLU A 14 -31.40 -12.69 6.80
CA GLU A 14 -30.11 -13.31 6.49
C GLU A 14 -29.57 -12.81 5.13
N ALA A 15 -30.43 -12.68 4.12
CA ALA A 15 -30.05 -12.09 2.84
C ALA A 15 -29.58 -10.63 2.98
N GLN A 16 -30.28 -9.82 3.77
CA GLN A 16 -29.89 -8.43 4.05
C GLN A 16 -28.56 -8.35 4.82
N ILE A 17 -28.33 -9.24 5.79
CA ILE A 17 -27.06 -9.32 6.52
C ILE A 17 -25.94 -9.65 5.54
N SER A 18 -26.13 -10.65 4.68
CA SER A 18 -25.14 -11.04 3.67
C SER A 18 -24.76 -9.87 2.75
N GLU A 19 -25.75 -9.16 2.24
CA GLU A 19 -25.54 -7.99 1.38
C GLU A 19 -24.78 -6.87 2.12
N LEU A 20 -25.19 -6.54 3.35
CA LEU A 20 -24.51 -5.51 4.15
C LEU A 20 -23.06 -5.90 4.49
N MET A 21 -22.79 -7.19 4.74
CA MET A 21 -21.43 -7.67 4.95
C MET A 21 -20.58 -7.49 3.67
N HIS A 22 -21.11 -7.85 2.51
CA HIS A 22 -20.42 -7.62 1.23
C HIS A 22 -20.12 -6.14 0.98
N GLN A 23 -21.09 -5.25 1.22
CA GLN A 23 -20.89 -3.81 1.09
C GLN A 23 -19.83 -3.27 2.07
N LYS A 24 -19.84 -3.76 3.32
CA LYS A 24 -18.85 -3.40 4.34
C LYS A 24 -17.45 -3.84 3.90
N ASP A 25 -17.28 -5.06 3.41
CA ASP A 25 -15.99 -5.57 2.96
C ASP A 25 -15.47 -4.79 1.73
N ALA A 26 -16.34 -4.46 0.77
CA ALA A 26 -15.97 -3.61 -0.37
C ALA A 26 -15.47 -2.22 0.08
N LYS A 27 -16.16 -1.57 1.02
CA LYS A 27 -15.72 -0.29 1.60
C LYS A 27 -14.40 -0.41 2.37
N LEU A 28 -14.15 -1.53 3.06
CA LEU A 28 -12.88 -1.75 3.76
C LEU A 28 -11.71 -1.88 2.76
N VAL A 29 -11.92 -2.55 1.63
CA VAL A 29 -10.94 -2.61 0.53
C VAL A 29 -10.66 -1.21 -0.03
N GLU A 30 -11.71 -0.42 -0.25
CA GLU A 30 -11.59 0.97 -0.71
C GLU A 30 -10.80 1.83 0.28
N LEU A 31 -11.12 1.78 1.58
CA LEU A 31 -10.40 2.50 2.63
C LEU A 31 -8.94 2.06 2.75
N ALA A 32 -8.65 0.77 2.58
CA ALA A 32 -7.28 0.26 2.56
C ALA A 32 -6.46 0.86 1.39
N SER A 33 -7.09 1.10 0.24
CA SER A 33 -6.46 1.79 -0.89
C SER A 33 -6.11 3.25 -0.58
N PHE A 34 -6.95 3.93 0.20
CA PHE A 34 -6.78 5.34 0.60
C PHE A 34 -5.85 5.53 1.80
N ARG A 35 -5.63 4.50 2.63
CA ARG A 35 -4.72 4.55 3.78
C ARG A 35 -3.32 5.04 3.40
N ASN A 36 -2.87 4.71 2.19
CA ASN A 36 -1.59 5.15 1.66
C ASN A 36 -1.60 6.59 1.12
N ILE A 37 -2.77 7.15 0.77
CA ILE A 37 -2.91 8.52 0.25
C ILE A 37 -2.57 9.55 1.33
N LEU A 38 -3.06 9.33 2.55
CA LEU A 38 -2.78 10.20 3.69
C LEU A 38 -1.39 9.97 4.31
N SER A 39 -0.63 9.00 3.80
CA SER A 39 0.73 8.73 4.27
C SER A 39 1.61 9.97 4.08
N PRO A 40 2.37 10.39 5.11
CA PRO A 40 3.29 11.52 5.02
C PRO A 40 4.20 11.46 3.80
N VAL A 41 4.60 10.26 3.38
CA VAL A 41 5.53 10.08 2.25
C VAL A 41 4.97 10.52 0.89
N ARG A 42 3.65 10.62 0.73
CA ARG A 42 3.05 11.20 -0.49
C ARG A 42 2.97 12.72 -0.48
N ARG A 43 3.20 13.34 0.68
CA ARG A 43 3.22 14.80 0.85
C ARG A 43 4.63 15.37 0.74
N ILE A 44 5.65 14.52 0.73
CA ILE A 44 7.03 14.92 0.53
C ILE A 44 7.24 15.18 -0.98
N PRO A 45 7.81 16.33 -1.37
CA PRO A 45 8.22 16.57 -2.75
C PRO A 45 9.15 15.45 -3.24
N VAL A 46 9.04 15.10 -4.52
CA VAL A 46 9.79 13.97 -5.08
C VAL A 46 11.30 14.17 -4.95
N GLU A 47 11.77 15.39 -5.03
CA GLU A 47 13.18 15.79 -4.91
C GLU A 47 13.74 15.44 -3.52
N ILE A 48 12.97 15.77 -2.47
CA ILE A 48 13.35 15.49 -1.08
C ILE A 48 13.31 13.98 -0.82
N LEU A 49 12.31 13.28 -1.37
CA LEU A 49 12.21 11.83 -1.23
C LEU A 49 13.37 11.10 -1.93
N SER A 50 13.78 11.58 -3.12
CA SER A 50 14.95 11.09 -3.82
C SER A 50 16.23 11.29 -3.02
N GLU A 51 16.44 12.47 -2.43
CA GLU A 51 17.61 12.75 -1.59
C GLU A 51 17.67 11.85 -0.36
N ILE A 52 16.52 11.61 0.29
CA ILE A 52 16.43 10.64 1.41
C ILE A 52 16.85 9.24 0.94
N PHE A 53 16.39 8.79 -0.22
CA PHE A 53 16.75 7.47 -0.74
C PHE A 53 18.24 7.37 -1.06
N GLU A 54 18.83 8.39 -1.65
CA GLU A 54 20.27 8.43 -1.95
C GLU A 54 21.11 8.34 -0.67
N LEU A 55 20.73 9.08 0.37
CA LEU A 55 21.39 9.03 1.67
C LEU A 55 21.18 7.70 2.39
N ALA A 56 19.98 7.11 2.29
CA ALA A 56 19.67 5.82 2.91
C ALA A 56 20.40 4.64 2.24
N CYS A 57 20.67 4.76 0.94
CA CYS A 57 21.42 3.78 0.18
C CYS A 57 22.95 3.93 0.33
N LEU A 58 23.43 5.04 0.91
CA LEU A 58 24.85 5.30 1.10
C LEU A 58 25.45 4.34 2.15
N PRO A 59 26.48 3.56 1.79
CA PRO A 59 27.17 2.69 2.75
C PRO A 59 27.84 3.49 3.87
N LYS A 60 28.00 2.87 5.05
CA LYS A 60 28.58 3.53 6.25
C LYS A 60 30.00 4.04 6.05
N ASP A 61 30.75 3.41 5.16
CA ASP A 61 32.11 3.80 4.77
C ASP A 61 32.12 4.79 3.59
N GLY A 62 30.94 5.19 3.09
CA GLY A 62 30.78 6.09 1.95
C GLY A 62 31.12 5.44 0.61
N ILE A 63 31.44 4.15 0.57
CA ILE A 63 31.90 3.45 -0.62
C ILE A 63 30.82 2.47 -1.07
N PHE A 64 30.27 2.71 -2.26
CA PHE A 64 29.38 1.76 -2.92
C PHE A 64 30.15 0.49 -3.32
N HIS A 65 30.06 -0.55 -2.50
CA HIS A 65 30.54 -1.89 -2.84
C HIS A 65 29.69 -2.45 -3.98
N ALA A 66 30.33 -2.71 -5.12
CA ALA A 66 29.66 -2.96 -6.39
C ALA A 66 28.64 -4.11 -6.35
N GLY A 67 27.51 -3.89 -7.03
CA GLY A 67 26.54 -4.89 -7.46
C GLY A 67 25.48 -5.27 -6.42
N HIS A 68 25.87 -6.02 -5.38
CA HIS A 68 24.87 -6.68 -4.53
C HIS A 68 24.17 -5.73 -3.54
N ALA A 69 24.88 -4.72 -3.03
CA ALA A 69 24.32 -3.76 -2.07
C ALA A 69 23.31 -2.81 -2.74
N ILE A 70 23.66 -2.25 -3.89
CA ILE A 70 22.80 -1.30 -4.64
C ILE A 70 21.49 -1.97 -5.07
N VAL A 71 21.57 -3.19 -5.61
CA VAL A 71 20.38 -3.96 -6.01
C VAL A 71 19.50 -4.27 -4.80
N LEU A 72 20.09 -4.62 -3.65
CA LEU A 72 19.32 -4.88 -2.44
C LEU A 72 18.59 -3.64 -1.93
N TYR A 73 19.25 -2.48 -1.91
CA TYR A 73 18.63 -1.24 -1.43
C TYR A 73 17.53 -0.74 -2.37
N THR A 74 17.80 -0.68 -3.68
CA THR A 74 16.80 -0.27 -4.69
C THR A 74 15.61 -1.21 -4.72
N HIS A 75 15.82 -2.53 -4.57
CA HIS A 75 14.74 -3.52 -4.43
C HIS A 75 13.93 -3.29 -3.15
N THR A 76 14.61 -3.09 -2.01
CA THR A 76 13.95 -2.85 -0.72
C THR A 76 13.06 -1.61 -0.79
N LEU A 77 13.57 -0.48 -1.28
CA LEU A 77 12.79 0.75 -1.45
C LEU A 77 11.62 0.56 -2.44
N SER A 78 11.84 -0.13 -3.56
CA SER A 78 10.82 -0.40 -4.58
C SER A 78 9.71 -1.35 -4.13
N SER A 79 9.94 -2.13 -3.07
CA SER A 79 8.95 -3.05 -2.49
C SER A 79 7.96 -2.36 -1.54
N VAL A 80 8.28 -1.16 -1.02
CA VAL A 80 7.46 -0.46 -0.02
C VAL A 80 6.08 -0.08 -0.59
N CYS A 81 6.06 0.64 -1.73
CA CYS A 81 4.82 0.95 -2.42
C CYS A 81 5.07 1.40 -3.87
N ALA A 82 4.00 1.51 -4.66
CA ALA A 82 4.07 1.96 -6.05
C ALA A 82 4.66 3.38 -6.20
N ALA A 83 4.40 4.28 -5.26
CA ALA A 83 4.95 5.63 -5.30
C ALA A 83 6.47 5.62 -5.11
N TRP A 84 6.98 4.87 -4.12
CA TRP A 84 8.43 4.76 -3.88
C TRP A 84 9.13 4.12 -5.06
N ARG A 85 8.55 3.05 -5.63
CA ARG A 85 9.07 2.42 -6.84
C ARG A 85 9.20 3.41 -7.99
N LYS A 86 8.19 4.27 -8.20
CA LYS A 86 8.23 5.30 -9.24
C LYS A 86 9.40 6.27 -9.02
N VAL A 87 9.65 6.67 -7.78
CA VAL A 87 10.78 7.56 -7.43
C VAL A 87 12.10 6.85 -7.64
N VAL A 88 12.28 5.63 -7.13
CA VAL A 88 13.53 4.84 -7.29
C VAL A 88 13.90 4.65 -8.76
N LEU A 89 12.92 4.30 -9.60
CA LEU A 89 13.14 4.13 -11.05
C LEU A 89 13.45 5.45 -11.76
N ALA A 90 13.02 6.58 -11.22
CA ALA A 90 13.21 7.92 -11.79
C ALA A 90 14.47 8.64 -11.27
N THR A 91 15.23 8.02 -10.35
CA THR A 91 16.44 8.62 -9.75
C THR A 91 17.69 7.85 -10.21
N PRO A 92 18.37 8.31 -11.28
CA PRO A 92 19.55 7.63 -11.82
C PRO A 92 20.69 7.44 -10.83
N ARG A 93 20.80 8.31 -9.80
CA ARG A 93 21.86 8.25 -8.79
C ARG A 93 21.76 7.04 -7.85
N LEU A 94 20.65 6.29 -7.90
CA LEU A 94 20.44 5.06 -7.13
C LEU A 94 20.92 3.79 -7.84
N TRP A 95 21.43 3.89 -9.07
CA TRP A 95 21.89 2.79 -9.92
C TRP A 95 23.39 2.92 -10.19
#